data_AF-A0A661RF55-F1
#
_entry.id   AF-A0A661RF55-F1
#
_cell.length_a   1.000
_cell.length_b   1.000
_cell.length_c   1.000
_cell.angle_alpha   90.00
_cell.angle_beta   90.00
_cell.angle_gamma   90.00
#
_symmetry.space_group_name_H-M   'P 1'
#
loop_
_entity.id
_entity.type
_entity.pdbx_description
1 polymer ?
#
loop_
_entity_poly.entity_id
_entity_poly.type
_entity_poly.pdbx_seq_one_letter_code
_entity_poly.pdbx_strand_id
1 'polypeptide(L)'
;MSDFYFNDGRAVLPEGWEDKTVVALSFPAGAEQASASFTITRDVLRNKEVNLATYVDTHLQTAKSFPKFKLLRHGDVVLDDKPAEQVEFTWRTPDKVTVHQLQTILINKGVALIFTATTQEGKFEDHKKDLLLLLNSIRLRQDI
;
A
#
# COMPACT_ATOMS: atom_id res chain seq x y z
N MET A 1 12.83 7.56 22.52
CA MET A 1 11.71 8.47 22.23
C MET A 1 11.90 9.02 20.83
N SER A 2 10.85 9.06 20.01
CA SER A 2 10.90 9.57 18.64
C SER A 2 9.70 10.46 18.35
N ASP A 3 9.87 11.48 17.50
CA ASP A 3 8.74 12.28 17.02
C ASP A 3 7.89 11.46 16.05
N PHE A 4 6.58 11.47 16.28
CA PHE A 4 5.56 10.90 15.40
C PHE A 4 4.69 12.02 14.85
N TYR A 5 4.44 11.99 13.55
CA TYR A 5 3.63 12.98 12.85
C TYR A 5 2.46 12.30 12.18
N PHE A 6 1.29 12.91 12.31
CA PHE A 6 0.05 12.53 11.64
C PHE A 6 -0.57 13.78 11.00
N ASN A 7 -1.70 13.63 10.30
CA ASN A 7 -2.28 14.71 9.52
C ASN A 7 -2.57 15.97 10.34
N ASP A 8 -3.10 15.80 11.55
CA ASP A 8 -3.58 16.91 12.40
C ASP A 8 -2.61 17.28 13.54
N GLY A 9 -1.38 16.73 13.57
CA GLY A 9 -0.45 17.07 14.64
C GLY A 9 0.81 16.23 14.76
N ARG A 10 1.47 16.37 15.92
CA ARG A 10 2.65 15.59 16.31
C ARG A 10 2.53 15.07 17.74
N ALA A 11 3.17 13.95 18.01
CA ALA A 11 3.33 13.37 19.34
C ALA A 11 4.75 12.86 19.54
N VAL A 12 5.17 12.65 20.79
CA VAL A 12 6.42 11.94 21.10
C VAL A 12 6.07 10.50 21.43
N LEU A 13 6.60 9.54 20.67
CA LEU A 13 6.45 8.12 20.96
C LEU A 13 7.47 7.69 22.03
N PRO A 14 7.01 7.11 23.15
CA PRO A 14 7.88 6.42 24.10
C PRO A 14 8.63 5.27 23.43
N GLU A 15 9.69 4.81 24.08
CA GLU A 15 10.41 3.61 23.63
C GLU A 15 9.48 2.38 23.64
N GLY A 16 9.68 1.47 22.68
CA GLY A 16 8.92 0.22 22.55
C GLY A 16 7.65 0.28 21.70
N TRP A 17 7.24 1.47 21.24
CA TRP A 17 6.13 1.60 20.28
C TRP A 17 6.58 1.32 18.85
N GLU A 18 5.78 0.55 18.11
CA GLU A 18 5.98 0.23 16.69
C GLU A 18 4.93 0.98 15.85
N ASP A 19 5.35 1.70 14.81
CA ASP A 19 4.43 2.42 13.93
C ASP A 19 3.68 1.44 13.01
N LYS A 20 2.40 1.21 13.32
CA LYS A 20 1.46 0.40 12.52
C LYS A 20 0.37 1.24 11.87
N THR A 21 0.67 2.51 11.58
CA THR A 21 -0.31 3.44 11.01
C THR A 21 -0.86 2.91 9.68
N VAL A 22 -2.18 2.88 9.58
CA VAL A 22 -2.93 2.64 8.34
C VAL A 22 -3.63 3.93 7.95
N VAL A 23 -3.30 4.46 6.77
CA VAL A 23 -4.11 5.51 6.14
C VAL A 23 -5.14 4.83 5.26
N ALA A 24 -6.40 5.26 5.31
CA ALA A 24 -7.47 4.73 4.47
C ALA A 24 -8.30 5.88 3.88
N LEU A 25 -8.45 5.85 2.57
CA LEU A 25 -9.30 6.75 1.79
C LEU A 25 -10.34 5.91 1.04
N SER A 26 -11.55 6.43 0.92
CA SER A 26 -12.64 5.80 0.16
C SER A 26 -13.18 6.75 -0.90
N PHE A 27 -13.66 6.17 -1.98
CA PHE A 27 -14.35 6.87 -3.05
C PHE A 27 -15.70 6.18 -3.36
N PRO A 28 -16.77 6.95 -3.64
CA PRO A 28 -16.85 8.40 -3.47
C PRO A 28 -16.95 8.78 -1.99
N ALA A 29 -16.55 10.01 -1.66
CA ALA A 29 -16.61 10.52 -0.29
C ALA A 29 -18.07 10.54 0.21
N GLY A 30 -18.28 10.08 1.45
CA GLY A 30 -19.60 10.07 2.10
C GLY A 30 -20.56 8.97 1.64
N ALA A 31 -20.15 8.06 0.76
CA ALA A 31 -20.99 6.93 0.36
C ALA A 31 -21.02 5.83 1.43
N GLU A 32 -22.19 5.20 1.59
CA GLU A 32 -22.35 4.01 2.44
C GLU A 32 -21.49 2.83 1.96
N GLN A 33 -21.31 2.72 0.64
CA GLN A 33 -20.46 1.72 0.01
C GLN A 33 -19.44 2.38 -0.91
N ALA A 34 -18.16 2.16 -0.62
CA ALA A 34 -17.06 2.63 -1.46
C ALA A 34 -16.97 1.79 -2.74
N SER A 35 -16.83 2.45 -3.89
CA SER A 35 -16.53 1.78 -5.16
C SER A 35 -15.02 1.59 -5.37
N ALA A 36 -14.21 2.42 -4.73
CA ALA A 36 -12.76 2.28 -4.65
C ALA A 36 -12.24 2.70 -3.27
N SER A 37 -11.09 2.15 -2.88
CA SER A 37 -10.36 2.60 -1.70
C SER A 37 -8.86 2.67 -1.98
N PHE A 38 -8.18 3.47 -1.19
CA PHE A 38 -6.74 3.59 -1.19
C PHE A 38 -6.22 3.50 0.22
N THR A 39 -5.27 2.60 0.47
CA THR A 39 -4.62 2.47 1.76
C THR A 39 -3.12 2.65 1.68
N ILE A 40 -2.55 3.14 2.78
CA ILE A 40 -1.11 3.18 3.00
C ILE A 40 -0.83 2.43 4.28
N THR A 41 -0.06 1.35 4.19
CA THR A 41 0.40 0.60 5.36
C THR A 41 1.91 0.69 5.48
N ARG A 42 2.38 0.53 6.72
CA ARG A 42 3.80 0.56 7.09
C ARG A 42 4.19 -0.78 7.68
N ASP A 43 5.37 -1.24 7.29
CA ASP A 43 6.01 -2.41 7.88
C ASP A 43 7.47 -2.10 8.21
N VAL A 44 7.80 -2.10 9.51
CA VAL A 44 9.13 -1.75 10.00
C VAL A 44 10.03 -2.98 9.84
N LEU A 45 11.04 -2.86 9.00
CA LEU A 45 11.95 -3.97 8.69
C LEU A 45 12.92 -4.20 9.84
N ARG A 46 12.74 -5.34 10.53
CA ARG A 46 13.62 -5.74 11.65
C ARG A 46 15.00 -6.18 11.17
N ASN A 47 15.08 -6.75 9.98
CA ASN A 47 16.35 -7.10 9.34
C ASN A 47 16.69 -6.02 8.28
N LYS A 48 17.79 -5.29 8.53
CA LYS A 48 18.27 -4.22 7.65
C LYS A 48 18.80 -4.70 6.30
N GLU A 49 19.04 -6.00 6.16
CA GLU A 49 19.52 -6.61 4.91
C GLU A 49 18.40 -6.96 3.94
N VAL A 50 17.12 -6.85 4.36
CA VAL A 50 15.98 -7.10 3.49
C VAL A 50 15.92 -5.99 2.43
N ASN A 51 16.20 -6.39 1.19
CA ASN A 51 16.02 -5.54 0.02
C ASN A 51 14.58 -5.60 -0.52
N LEU A 52 14.25 -4.68 -1.43
CA LEU A 52 12.91 -4.51 -1.99
C LEU A 52 12.39 -5.80 -2.64
N ALA A 53 13.19 -6.43 -3.50
CA ALA A 53 12.80 -7.64 -4.22
C ALA A 53 12.46 -8.79 -3.25
N THR A 54 13.32 -9.03 -2.25
CA THR A 54 13.08 -10.09 -1.27
C THR A 54 11.85 -9.81 -0.40
N TYR A 55 11.60 -8.53 -0.09
CA TYR A 55 10.39 -8.11 0.62
C TYR A 55 9.13 -8.37 -0.22
N VAL A 56 9.12 -7.91 -1.47
CA VAL A 56 7.99 -8.03 -2.40
C VAL A 56 7.70 -9.50 -2.71
N ASP A 57 8.73 -10.33 -2.87
CA ASP A 57 8.58 -11.77 -3.04
C ASP A 57 7.87 -12.41 -1.83
N THR A 58 8.31 -12.09 -0.62
CA THR A 58 7.70 -12.62 0.62
C THR A 58 6.25 -12.15 0.78
N HIS A 59 6.00 -10.88 0.48
CA HIS A 59 4.67 -10.29 0.46
C HIS A 59 3.76 -10.99 -0.56
N LEU A 60 4.27 -11.25 -1.76
CA LEU A 60 3.54 -11.93 -2.83
C LEU A 60 3.29 -13.41 -2.51
N GLN A 61 4.23 -14.11 -1.85
CA GLN A 61 3.99 -15.47 -1.37
C GLN A 61 2.84 -15.51 -0.36
N THR A 62 2.76 -14.51 0.52
CA THR A 62 1.62 -14.36 1.44
C THR A 62 0.33 -14.12 0.66
N ALA A 63 0.33 -13.19 -0.30
CA ALA A 63 -0.85 -12.89 -1.10
C ALA A 63 -1.35 -14.08 -1.95
N LYS A 64 -0.44 -14.94 -2.43
CA LYS A 64 -0.79 -16.18 -3.16
C LYS A 64 -1.61 -17.16 -2.33
N SER A 65 -1.58 -17.07 -1.01
CA SER A 65 -2.44 -17.89 -0.13
C SER A 65 -3.90 -17.43 -0.13
N PHE A 66 -4.20 -16.25 -0.68
CA PHE A 66 -5.56 -15.71 -0.67
C PHE A 66 -6.51 -16.51 -1.57
N PRO A 67 -7.77 -16.67 -1.17
CA PRO A 67 -8.75 -17.40 -1.98
C PRO A 67 -8.88 -16.82 -3.38
N LYS A 68 -8.80 -17.68 -4.41
CA LYS A 68 -8.93 -17.28 -5.82
C LYS A 68 -7.92 -16.21 -6.26
N PHE A 69 -6.75 -16.16 -5.63
CA PHE A 69 -5.67 -15.27 -6.03
C PHE A 69 -5.31 -15.45 -7.51
N LYS A 70 -5.18 -14.33 -8.22
CA LYS A 70 -4.70 -14.28 -9.60
C LYS A 70 -3.79 -13.06 -9.78
N LEU A 71 -2.51 -13.32 -10.03
CA LEU A 71 -1.57 -12.27 -10.43
C LEU A 71 -1.91 -11.78 -11.84
N LEU A 72 -2.04 -10.47 -12.02
CA LEU A 72 -2.28 -9.80 -13.29
C LEU A 72 -1.00 -9.17 -13.84
N ARG A 73 -0.25 -8.48 -12.97
CA ARG A 73 1.00 -7.82 -13.32
C ARG A 73 1.96 -7.77 -12.13
N HIS A 74 3.26 -7.81 -12.41
CA HIS A 74 4.32 -7.52 -11.45
C HIS A 74 5.48 -6.90 -12.22
N GLY A 75 6.07 -5.84 -11.70
CA GLY A 75 7.28 -5.26 -12.27
C GLY A 75 7.78 -4.02 -11.55
N ASP A 76 8.97 -3.59 -11.94
CA ASP A 76 9.65 -2.43 -11.39
C ASP A 76 8.97 -1.13 -11.82
N VAL A 77 8.88 -0.18 -10.89
CA VAL A 77 8.41 1.19 -11.12
C VAL A 77 9.29 2.17 -10.33
N VAL A 78 9.09 3.46 -10.58
CA VAL A 78 9.72 4.53 -9.80
C VAL A 78 8.63 5.32 -9.09
N LEU A 79 8.78 5.52 -7.78
CA LEU A 79 7.90 6.38 -6.99
C LEU A 79 8.74 7.42 -6.25
N ASP A 80 8.47 8.70 -6.48
CA ASP A 80 9.20 9.80 -5.86
C ASP A 80 10.73 9.64 -6.02
N ASP A 81 11.16 9.37 -7.26
CA ASP A 81 12.55 9.11 -7.65
C ASP A 81 13.24 7.95 -6.90
N LYS A 82 12.46 7.06 -6.26
CA LYS A 82 12.96 5.86 -5.60
C LYS A 82 12.52 4.59 -6.34
N PRO A 83 13.36 3.55 -6.37
CA PRO A 83 12.96 2.22 -6.81
C PRO A 83 11.77 1.72 -6.00
N ALA A 84 10.78 1.20 -6.71
CA ALA A 84 9.58 0.61 -6.16
C ALA A 84 9.18 -0.59 -7.03
N GLU A 85 8.37 -1.49 -6.50
CA GLU A 85 7.77 -2.58 -7.28
C GLU A 85 6.26 -2.46 -7.23
N GLN A 86 5.62 -2.74 -8.35
CA GLN A 86 4.18 -2.72 -8.46
C GLN A 86 3.64 -4.12 -8.74
N VAL A 87 2.65 -4.51 -7.95
CA VAL A 87 1.96 -5.80 -8.07
C VAL A 87 0.46 -5.54 -8.26
N GLU A 88 -0.10 -6.13 -9.30
CA GLU A 88 -1.52 -6.05 -9.63
C GLU A 88 -2.12 -7.46 -9.59
N PHE A 89 -3.17 -7.66 -8.80
CA PHE A 89 -3.78 -8.98 -8.65
C PHE A 89 -5.25 -8.88 -8.26
N THR A 90 -5.99 -9.97 -8.48
CA THR A 90 -7.33 -10.16 -7.92
C THR A 90 -7.32 -11.27 -6.88
N TRP A 91 -8.25 -11.19 -5.93
CA TRP A 91 -8.50 -12.25 -4.96
C TRP A 91 -9.90 -12.09 -4.35
N ARG A 92 -10.40 -13.14 -3.69
CA ARG A 92 -11.72 -13.15 -3.06
C ARG A 92 -11.61 -12.93 -1.56
N THR A 93 -12.26 -11.87 -1.08
CA THR A 93 -12.34 -11.53 0.35
C THR A 93 -13.15 -12.56 1.14
N PRO A 94 -13.01 -12.59 2.48
CA PRO A 94 -13.86 -13.42 3.35
C PRO A 94 -15.36 -13.19 3.12
N ASP A 95 -15.77 -11.96 2.80
CA ASP A 95 -17.15 -11.56 2.48
C ASP A 95 -17.59 -11.97 1.05
N LYS A 96 -16.82 -12.85 0.41
CA LYS A 96 -17.11 -13.45 -0.90
C LYS A 96 -17.08 -12.47 -2.08
N VAL A 97 -16.57 -11.25 -1.89
CA VAL A 97 -16.37 -10.24 -2.94
C VAL A 97 -15.01 -10.46 -3.61
N THR A 98 -14.96 -10.52 -4.95
CA THR A 98 -13.68 -10.45 -5.65
C THR A 98 -13.23 -9.00 -5.76
N VAL A 99 -12.02 -8.73 -5.31
CA VAL A 99 -11.39 -7.40 -5.40
C VAL A 99 -10.27 -7.42 -6.42
N HIS A 100 -10.03 -6.26 -7.02
CA HIS A 100 -8.85 -5.95 -7.82
C HIS A 100 -7.98 -5.01 -7.00
N GLN A 101 -6.71 -5.37 -6.81
CA GLN A 101 -5.73 -4.55 -6.09
C GLN A 101 -4.53 -4.20 -6.97
N LEU A 102 -4.14 -2.93 -6.90
CA LEU A 102 -2.88 -2.42 -7.42
C LEU A 102 -2.05 -1.93 -6.24
N GLN A 103 -0.94 -2.61 -5.97
CA GLN A 103 -0.04 -2.31 -4.86
C GLN A 103 1.28 -1.77 -5.39
N THR A 104 1.70 -0.60 -4.90
CA THR A 104 3.05 -0.09 -5.13
C THR A 104 3.80 -0.16 -3.81
N ILE A 105 4.97 -0.81 -3.81
CA ILE A 105 5.77 -1.12 -2.62
C ILE A 105 7.13 -0.48 -2.79
N LEU A 106 7.60 0.22 -1.76
CA LEU A 106 8.98 0.71 -1.70
C LEU A 106 9.52 0.59 -0.29
N ILE A 107 10.85 0.53 -0.16
CA ILE A 107 11.53 0.59 1.12
C ILE A 107 12.16 1.98 1.27
N ASN A 108 11.79 2.69 2.34
CA ASN A 108 12.36 3.97 2.69
C ASN A 108 12.82 3.95 4.14
N LYS A 109 14.12 4.15 4.38
CA LYS A 109 14.72 4.23 5.72
C LYS A 109 14.38 3.04 6.63
N GLY A 110 14.38 1.83 6.07
CA GLY A 110 14.09 0.60 6.82
C GLY A 110 12.60 0.37 7.09
N VAL A 111 11.71 1.12 6.44
CA VAL A 111 10.26 0.90 6.48
C VAL A 111 9.78 0.57 5.07
N ALA A 112 9.09 -0.56 4.92
CA ALA A 112 8.34 -0.85 3.71
C ALA A 112 7.02 -0.07 3.75
N LEU A 113 6.79 0.73 2.71
CA LEU A 113 5.55 1.46 2.49
C LEU A 113 4.77 0.74 1.39
N ILE A 114 3.54 0.35 1.69
CA ILE A 114 2.65 -0.35 0.76
C ILE A 114 1.46 0.56 0.46
N PHE A 115 1.40 1.04 -0.78
CA PHE A 115 0.31 1.85 -1.31
C PHE A 115 -0.65 0.94 -2.06
N THR A 116 -1.84 0.70 -1.53
CA THR A 116 -2.80 -0.25 -2.09
C THR A 116 -4.04 0.49 -2.59
N ALA A 117 -4.24 0.50 -3.90
CA ALA A 117 -5.53 0.82 -4.50
C ALA A 117 -6.38 -0.46 -4.57
N THR A 118 -7.65 -0.39 -4.18
CA THR A 118 -8.60 -1.53 -4.21
C THR A 118 -9.91 -1.12 -4.87
N THR A 119 -10.42 -1.94 -5.77
CA THR A 119 -11.79 -1.85 -6.29
C THR A 119 -12.46 -3.22 -6.24
N GLN A 120 -13.77 -3.28 -6.47
CA GLN A 120 -14.39 -4.55 -6.85
C GLN A 120 -13.87 -5.00 -8.23
N GLU A 121 -13.85 -6.31 -8.48
CA GLU A 121 -13.53 -6.85 -9.80
C GLU A 121 -14.49 -6.29 -10.87
N GLY A 122 -13.95 -5.94 -12.04
CA GLY A 122 -14.71 -5.28 -13.11
C GLY A 122 -14.91 -3.77 -12.94
N LYS A 123 -14.57 -3.19 -11.78
CA LYS A 123 -14.62 -1.73 -11.53
C LYS A 123 -13.27 -1.02 -11.62
N PHE A 124 -12.19 -1.79 -11.82
CA PHE A 124 -10.86 -1.21 -11.83
C PHE A 124 -10.67 -0.19 -12.95
N GLU A 125 -11.08 -0.51 -14.18
CA GLU A 125 -10.92 0.41 -15.32
C GLU A 125 -11.70 1.73 -15.14
N ASP A 126 -12.83 1.71 -14.44
CA ASP A 126 -13.60 2.92 -14.09
C ASP A 126 -12.80 3.89 -13.20
N HIS A 127 -11.89 3.36 -12.37
CA HIS A 127 -11.13 4.12 -11.38
C HIS A 127 -9.64 4.23 -11.68
N LYS A 128 -9.14 3.47 -12.67
CA LYS A 128 -7.71 3.30 -12.95
C LYS A 128 -6.99 4.62 -13.15
N LYS A 129 -7.58 5.55 -13.89
CA LYS A 129 -6.98 6.86 -14.15
C LYS A 129 -6.75 7.64 -12.86
N ASP A 130 -7.76 7.71 -11.98
CA ASP A 130 -7.69 8.47 -10.73
C ASP A 130 -6.77 7.78 -9.71
N LEU A 131 -6.79 6.45 -9.65
CA LEU A 131 -5.90 5.67 -8.78
C LEU A 131 -4.43 5.80 -9.21
N LEU A 132 -4.14 5.78 -10.52
CA LEU A 132 -2.79 6.02 -11.04
C LEU A 132 -2.36 7.47 -10.83
N LEU A 133 -3.26 8.44 -10.98
CA LEU A 133 -2.98 9.84 -10.64
C LEU A 133 -2.59 9.98 -9.17
N LEU A 134 -3.37 9.38 -8.27
CA LEU A 134 -3.10 9.38 -6.84
C LEU A 134 -1.73 8.77 -6.54
N LEU A 135 -1.45 7.57 -7.06
CA LEU A 135 -0.16 6.90 -6.88
C LEU A 135 1.01 7.77 -7.39
N ASN A 136 0.92 8.30 -8.61
CA ASN A 136 2.00 9.08 -9.20
C ASN A 136 2.20 10.46 -8.54
N SER A 137 1.19 10.94 -7.80
CA SER A 137 1.27 12.20 -7.05
C SER A 137 1.97 12.08 -5.69
N ILE A 138 2.22 10.86 -5.21
CA ILE A 138 2.86 10.63 -3.91
C ILE A 138 4.27 11.24 -3.91
N ARG A 139 4.54 12.01 -2.86
CA ARG A 139 5.87 12.53 -2.53
C ARG A 139 6.18 12.13 -1.09
N LEU A 140 7.33 11.50 -0.88
CA LEU A 140 7.76 11.13 0.45
C LEU A 140 8.25 12.39 1.17
N ARG A 141 7.95 12.45 2.47
CA ARG A 141 8.42 13.55 3.30
C ARG A 141 9.95 13.53 3.33
N GLN A 142 10.57 14.63 2.90
CA GLN A 142 12.01 14.85 3.07
C GLN A 142 12.32 15.00 4.57
N ASP A 143 13.55 14.71 4.98
CA ASP A 143 13.97 14.94 6.37
C ASP A 143 13.68 16.39 6.77
N ILE A 144 13.01 16.55 7.92
CA ILE A 144 12.86 17.85 8.60
C ILE A 144 13.96 17.96 9.62
#